data_AF-A0A6A7BXQ1-F1
#
_entry.id   AF-A0A6A7BXQ1-F1
#
_cell.length_a   1.000
_cell.length_b   1.000
_cell.length_c   1.000
_cell.angle_alpha   90.00
_cell.angle_beta   90.00
_cell.angle_gamma   90.00
#
_symmetry.space_group_name_H-M   'P 1'
#
loop_
_entity.id
_entity.type
_entity.pdbx_description
1 polymer ?
#
loop_
_entity_poly.entity_id
_entity_poly.type
_entity_poly.pdbx_seq_one_letter_code
_entity_poly.pdbx_strand_id
1 'polypeptide(L)'
;MNCLLPLTLLLAVVNAQFPFFGHMFGGGGNAADHAQNFPSDSAWYRSQHDNAHCDRYLCPGTLSCVHFPHHCPCAWPEYEDKVELGEGSMVCVSKVPRSDSKGGLKKIELARKGLV
;
A
#
# COMPACT_ATOMS: atom_id res chain seq x y z
N MET A 1 3.59 -41.57 -61.56
CA MET A 1 4.18 -40.25 -61.25
C MET A 1 4.52 -40.21 -59.76
N ASN A 2 5.79 -40.44 -59.43
CA ASN A 2 6.26 -40.66 -58.06
C ASN A 2 6.92 -39.38 -57.50
N CYS A 3 6.18 -38.27 -57.44
CA CYS A 3 6.69 -36.97 -56.99
C CYS A 3 6.48 -36.69 -55.49
N LEU A 4 5.95 -37.64 -54.71
CA LEU A 4 5.58 -37.44 -53.31
C LEU A 4 6.74 -37.65 -52.31
N LEU A 5 7.79 -38.39 -52.69
CA LEU A 5 8.91 -38.72 -51.80
C LEU A 5 9.91 -37.57 -51.50
N PRO A 6 10.26 -36.66 -52.42
CA PRO A 6 11.21 -35.59 -52.08
C PRO A 6 10.56 -34.47 -51.24
N LEU A 7 9.24 -34.32 -51.30
CA LEU A 7 8.53 -33.24 -50.60
C LEU A 7 8.44 -33.47 -49.08
N THR A 8 8.42 -34.74 -48.65
CA THR A 8 8.37 -35.09 -47.22
C THR A 8 9.69 -34.89 -46.47
N LEU A 9 10.83 -34.83 -47.16
CA LEU A 9 12.15 -34.69 -46.52
C LEU A 9 12.49 -33.23 -46.14
N LEU A 10 11.91 -32.25 -46.83
CA LEU A 10 12.16 -30.82 -46.56
C LEU A 10 11.44 -30.28 -45.30
N LEU A 11 10.47 -31.01 -44.74
CA LEU A 11 9.71 -30.59 -43.57
C LEU A 11 10.35 -30.99 -42.23
N ALA A 12 11.43 -31.78 -42.23
CA ALA A 12 12.01 -32.35 -41.02
C ALA A 12 13.09 -31.48 -40.33
N VAL A 13 13.42 -30.27 -40.85
CA VAL A 13 14.58 -29.49 -40.36
C VAL A 13 14.22 -28.23 -39.57
N VAL A 14 12.94 -27.99 -39.24
CA VAL A 14 12.56 -26.84 -38.40
C VAL A 14 12.66 -27.23 -36.92
N ASN A 15 13.88 -27.41 -36.43
CA ASN A 15 14.15 -27.38 -34.99
C ASN A 15 14.39 -25.92 -34.59
N ALA A 16 13.33 -25.24 -34.17
CA ALA A 16 13.43 -23.90 -33.62
C ALA A 16 13.93 -23.97 -32.16
N GLN A 17 15.24 -24.14 -31.97
CA GLN A 17 15.87 -23.93 -30.66
C GLN A 17 16.01 -22.43 -30.41
N PHE A 18 14.93 -21.81 -29.93
CA PHE A 18 15.01 -20.47 -29.37
C PHE A 18 15.55 -20.60 -27.93
N PRO A 19 16.81 -20.18 -27.64
CA PRO A 19 17.34 -20.20 -26.27
C PRO A 19 16.57 -19.28 -25.30
N PHE A 20 15.60 -18.51 -25.80
CA PHE A 20 14.74 -17.61 -25.05
C PHE A 20 13.70 -18.32 -24.17
N PHE A 21 13.04 -19.38 -24.65
CA PHE A 21 11.98 -20.04 -23.88
C PHE A 21 12.48 -21.12 -22.92
N GLY A 22 13.71 -21.60 -23.08
CA GLY A 22 14.31 -22.59 -22.18
C GLY A 22 14.49 -22.06 -20.75
N HIS A 23 14.68 -20.75 -20.59
CA HIS A 23 14.88 -20.12 -19.29
C HIS A 23 13.59 -19.63 -18.61
N MET A 24 12.43 -19.77 -19.28
CA MET A 24 11.15 -19.36 -18.69
C MET A 24 10.47 -20.51 -17.92
N PHE A 25 10.77 -21.77 -18.27
CA PHE A 25 10.22 -22.96 -17.60
C PHE A 25 11.22 -23.69 -16.68
N GLY A 26 12.51 -23.36 -16.77
CA GLY A 26 13.54 -23.82 -15.84
C GLY A 26 13.92 -22.69 -14.91
N GLY A 27 13.50 -22.79 -13.64
CA GLY A 27 13.72 -21.77 -12.61
C GLY A 27 15.17 -21.27 -12.58
N GLY A 28 15.33 -19.95 -12.66
CA GLY A 28 16.64 -19.31 -12.66
C GLY A 28 16.69 -17.91 -13.27
N GLY A 29 15.56 -17.22 -13.41
CA GLY A 29 15.56 -15.81 -13.80
C GLY A 29 15.61 -14.93 -12.57
N ASN A 30 16.77 -14.32 -12.31
CA ASN A 30 16.90 -13.16 -11.44
C ASN A 30 15.94 -12.07 -11.93
N ALA A 31 14.74 -12.02 -11.35
CA ALA A 31 13.92 -10.84 -11.41
C ALA A 31 14.68 -9.78 -10.61
N ALA A 32 15.10 -8.72 -11.30
CA ALA A 32 15.51 -7.49 -10.65
C ALA A 32 14.48 -7.16 -9.54
N ASP A 33 14.97 -6.91 -8.33
CA ASP A 33 14.23 -6.36 -7.20
C ASP A 33 13.68 -4.98 -7.58
N HIS A 34 12.68 -4.94 -8.46
CA HIS A 34 11.75 -3.83 -8.51
C HIS A 34 10.93 -3.97 -7.23
N ALA A 35 11.21 -3.11 -6.25
CA ALA A 35 10.43 -2.97 -5.04
C ALA A 35 8.94 -3.01 -5.41
N GLN A 36 8.28 -4.12 -5.09
CA GLN A 36 6.86 -4.27 -5.38
C GLN A 36 6.08 -3.37 -4.42
N ASN A 37 5.05 -2.70 -4.93
CA ASN A 37 4.18 -1.88 -4.10
C ASN A 37 3.57 -2.74 -2.98
N PHE A 38 3.37 -2.13 -1.82
CA PHE A 38 2.64 -2.79 -0.75
C PHE A 38 1.22 -3.15 -1.23
N PRO A 39 0.69 -4.33 -0.88
CA PRO A 39 -0.65 -4.73 -1.30
C PRO A 39 -1.69 -3.67 -0.89
N SER A 40 -2.63 -3.38 -1.79
CA SER A 40 -3.72 -2.42 -1.55
C SER A 40 -4.84 -2.97 -0.68
N ASP A 41 -4.67 -4.19 -0.15
CA ASP A 41 -5.63 -4.82 0.75
C ASP A 41 -5.39 -4.41 2.21
N SER A 42 -6.33 -4.80 3.08
CA SER A 42 -6.20 -4.59 4.52
C SER A 42 -5.63 -5.82 5.24
N ALA A 43 -5.14 -6.85 4.54
CA ALA A 43 -4.84 -8.15 5.15
C ALA A 43 -3.67 -8.06 6.13
N TRP A 44 -2.61 -7.35 5.73
CA TRP A 44 -1.46 -7.07 6.61
C TRP A 44 -1.90 -6.30 7.87
N TYR A 45 -2.67 -5.23 7.70
CA TYR A 45 -3.16 -4.41 8.80
C TYR A 45 -4.02 -5.21 9.78
N ARG A 46 -4.97 -6.01 9.28
CA ARG A 46 -5.84 -6.87 10.10
C ARG A 46 -5.03 -7.85 10.93
N SER A 47 -4.03 -8.50 10.31
CA SER A 47 -3.13 -9.40 11.03
C SER A 47 -2.40 -8.68 12.16
N GLN A 48 -1.85 -7.48 11.93
CA GLN A 48 -1.18 -6.70 12.98
C GLN A 48 -2.15 -6.27 14.08
N HIS A 49 -3.35 -5.83 13.72
CA HIS A 49 -4.39 -5.44 14.66
C HIS A 49 -4.86 -6.61 15.54
N ASP A 50 -5.09 -7.79 14.96
CA ASP A 50 -5.54 -8.98 15.68
C ASP A 50 -4.46 -9.55 16.62
N ASN A 51 -3.18 -9.32 16.31
CA ASN A 51 -2.05 -9.73 17.17
C ASN A 51 -1.69 -8.68 18.24
N ALA A 52 -2.26 -7.47 18.18
CA ALA A 52 -1.98 -6.42 19.16
C ALA A 52 -2.77 -6.67 20.45
N HIS A 53 -2.07 -6.91 21.55
CA HIS A 53 -2.70 -7.08 22.85
C HIS A 53 -2.96 -5.72 23.52
N CYS A 54 -4.22 -5.43 23.84
CA CYS A 54 -4.62 -4.21 24.54
C CYS A 54 -5.92 -4.46 25.35
N ASP A 55 -5.88 -4.14 26.64
CA ASP A 55 -7.04 -4.31 27.55
C ASP A 55 -8.04 -3.14 27.49
N ARG A 56 -7.70 -2.08 26.74
CA ARG A 56 -8.43 -0.82 26.67
C ARG A 56 -8.81 -0.52 25.23
N TYR A 57 -8.45 0.65 24.72
CA TYR A 57 -8.74 1.06 23.36
C TYR A 57 -7.48 0.91 22.50
N LEU A 58 -7.57 0.10 21.45
CA LEU A 58 -6.53 -0.04 20.44
C LEU A 58 -6.76 0.99 19.33
N CYS A 59 -5.77 1.87 19.11
CA CYS A 59 -5.87 2.92 18.12
C CYS A 59 -5.74 2.35 16.69
N PRO A 60 -6.73 2.54 15.80
CA PRO A 60 -6.69 1.94 14.48
C PRO A 60 -5.58 2.52 13.58
N GLY A 61 -5.21 3.80 13.77
CA GLY A 61 -4.17 4.42 12.93
C GLY A 61 -2.73 4.07 13.34
N THR A 62 -2.49 3.70 14.60
CA THR A 62 -1.13 3.57 15.16
C THR A 62 -0.90 2.27 15.92
N LEU A 63 -1.93 1.43 16.11
CA LEU A 63 -1.90 0.22 16.92
C LEU A 63 -1.38 0.45 18.36
N SER A 64 -1.54 1.67 18.87
CA SER A 64 -1.18 2.02 20.24
C SER A 64 -2.34 1.73 21.20
N CYS A 65 -2.01 1.22 22.38
CA CYS A 65 -3.00 0.94 23.43
C CYS A 65 -3.17 2.16 24.35
N VAL A 66 -4.37 2.72 24.40
CA VAL A 66 -4.70 3.94 25.16
C VAL A 66 -6.00 3.79 25.95
N HIS A 67 -6.26 4.71 26.87
CA HIS A 67 -7.48 4.68 27.70
C HIS A 67 -8.75 5.13 26.97
N PHE A 68 -8.65 6.11 26.07
CA PHE A 68 -9.80 6.69 25.36
C PHE A 68 -9.46 6.97 23.89
N PRO A 69 -10.43 6.97 22.97
CA PRO A 69 -10.18 7.22 21.55
C PRO A 69 -9.47 8.55 21.25
N HIS A 70 -9.83 9.61 21.98
CA HIS A 70 -9.16 10.91 21.84
C HIS A 70 -7.72 10.92 22.36
N HIS A 71 -7.23 9.89 23.05
CA HIS A 71 -5.83 9.78 23.44
C HIS A 71 -4.92 9.17 22.37
N CYS A 72 -5.48 8.71 21.25
CA CYS A 72 -4.69 8.15 20.17
C CYS A 72 -3.64 9.15 19.64
N PRO A 73 -2.40 8.73 19.43
CA PRO A 73 -1.41 9.51 18.71
C PRO A 73 -1.72 9.49 17.21
N CYS A 74 -1.34 10.58 16.54
CA CYS A 74 -1.31 10.61 15.08
C CYS A 74 -0.17 9.74 14.55
N ALA A 75 -0.36 9.18 13.34
CA ALA A 75 0.63 8.28 12.74
C ALA A 75 1.94 9.01 12.41
N TRP A 76 1.86 10.31 12.09
CA TRP A 76 3.03 11.14 11.81
C TRP A 76 3.03 12.44 12.61
N PRO A 77 3.38 12.42 13.91
CA PRO A 77 3.29 13.60 14.78
C PRO A 77 4.18 14.77 14.32
N GLU A 78 5.24 14.50 13.55
CA GLU A 78 6.09 15.52 12.96
C GLU A 78 5.39 16.30 11.85
N TYR A 79 4.50 15.65 11.09
CA TYR A 79 3.85 16.19 9.89
C TYR A 79 2.34 16.37 10.06
N GLU A 80 1.78 15.98 11.20
CA GLU A 80 0.35 16.05 11.48
C GLU A 80 0.08 16.78 12.80
N ASP A 81 -0.99 17.57 12.80
CA ASP A 81 -1.58 18.16 14.00
C ASP A 81 -2.81 17.34 14.40
N LYS A 82 -2.95 17.10 15.71
CA LYS A 82 -4.12 16.45 16.30
C LYS A 82 -5.18 17.48 16.65
N VAL A 83 -6.42 17.23 16.27
CA VAL A 83 -7.57 18.11 16.53
C VAL A 83 -8.69 17.32 17.15
N GLU A 84 -9.27 17.82 18.24
CA GLU A 84 -10.46 17.23 18.86
C GLU A 84 -11.70 17.88 18.25
N LEU A 85 -12.62 17.07 17.69
CA LEU A 85 -13.81 17.57 16.98
C LEU A 85 -14.99 17.83 17.92
N GLY A 86 -14.87 17.46 19.20
CA GLY A 86 -16.01 17.30 20.10
C GLY A 86 -16.47 15.85 20.15
N GLU A 87 -17.33 15.51 21.12
CA GLU A 87 -17.85 14.13 21.32
C GLU A 87 -16.76 13.07 21.58
N GLY A 88 -15.60 13.48 22.10
CA GLY A 88 -14.48 12.56 22.38
C GLY A 88 -13.82 11.97 21.13
N SER A 89 -14.04 12.57 19.97
CA SER A 89 -13.41 12.19 18.69
C SER A 89 -12.25 13.12 18.33
N MET A 90 -11.26 12.57 17.63
CA MET A 90 -10.10 13.31 17.13
C MET A 90 -9.85 13.05 15.64
N VAL A 91 -9.22 14.00 14.96
CA VAL A 91 -8.68 13.85 13.60
C VAL A 91 -7.23 14.31 13.56
N CYS A 92 -6.42 13.61 12.76
CA CYS A 92 -5.06 14.02 12.43
C CYS A 92 -5.10 14.74 11.08
N VAL A 93 -4.55 15.94 11.03
CA VAL A 93 -4.48 16.74 9.81
C VAL A 93 -3.05 17.08 9.46
N SER A 94 -2.71 17.01 8.17
CA SER A 94 -1.39 17.39 7.70
C SER A 94 -1.07 18.84 8.06
N LYS A 95 0.11 19.06 8.63
CA LYS A 95 0.74 20.38 8.75
C LYS A 95 1.00 20.89 7.34
N VAL A 96 0.60 22.14 7.08
CA VAL A 96 0.91 22.79 5.80
C VAL A 96 2.18 23.63 5.94
N PRO A 97 3.15 23.50 5.02
CA PRO A 97 4.33 24.35 4.99
C PRO A 97 3.97 25.70 4.36
N ARG A 98 3.30 26.57 5.11
CA ARG A 98 3.12 27.99 4.74
C ARG A 98 3.05 28.83 6.00
N SER A 99 3.52 30.07 5.92
CA SER A 99 3.70 31.07 6.99
C SER A 99 2.51 31.30 7.92
N ASP A 100 1.34 30.76 7.59
CA ASP A 100 0.16 30.73 8.45
C ASP A 100 0.12 29.35 9.12
N SER A 101 0.72 29.27 10.32
CA SER A 101 0.91 28.09 11.18
C SER A 101 -0.39 27.38 11.65
N LYS A 102 -1.48 27.48 10.88
CA LYS A 102 -2.80 26.93 11.20
C LYS A 102 -3.56 26.41 9.97
N GLY A 103 -2.95 26.03 8.85
CA GLY A 103 -3.76 25.71 7.65
C GLY A 103 -4.77 24.58 7.82
N GLY A 104 -4.42 23.45 8.46
CA GLY A 104 -5.37 22.37 8.76
C GLY A 104 -6.31 22.70 9.92
N LEU A 105 -5.75 23.14 11.05
CA LEU A 105 -6.47 23.52 12.26
C LEU A 105 -7.49 24.66 12.04
N LYS A 106 -7.08 25.72 11.34
CA LYS A 106 -7.94 26.88 11.02
C LYS A 106 -9.06 26.47 10.08
N LYS A 107 -8.82 25.58 9.11
CA LYS A 107 -9.88 25.07 8.23
C LYS A 107 -10.91 24.26 9.01
N ILE A 108 -10.48 23.43 9.95
CA ILE A 108 -11.41 22.70 10.83
C ILE A 108 -12.22 23.68 11.70
N GLU A 109 -11.55 24.68 12.28
CA GLU A 109 -12.22 25.69 13.12
C GLU A 109 -13.18 26.58 12.33
N LEU A 110 -12.83 26.92 11.09
CA LEU A 110 -13.69 27.65 10.16
C LEU A 110 -14.91 26.80 9.79
N ALA A 111 -14.71 25.54 9.44
CA ALA A 111 -15.79 24.60 9.16
C ALA A 111 -16.74 24.42 10.35
N ARG A 112 -16.20 24.33 11.58
CA ARG A 112 -16.99 24.29 12.82
C ARG A 112 -17.87 25.54 13.00
N LYS A 113 -17.40 26.70 12.54
CA LYS A 113 -18.14 27.96 12.56
C LYS A 113 -19.09 28.13 11.37
N GLY A 114 -19.17 27.17 10.46
CA GLY A 114 -19.93 27.28 9.22
C GLY A 114 -19.36 28.30 8.23
N LEU A 115 -18.09 28.68 8.40
CA LEU A 115 -17.37 29.59 7.52
C LEU A 115 -16.46 28.72 6.65
N VAL A 116 -16.76 28.52 5.37
CA VAL A 116 -15.91 27.78 4.41
C VAL A 116 -15.20 28.71 3.45
#